data_AF-A0A382BPM5-F1
#
_entry.id   AF-A0A382BPM5-F1
#
_cell.length_a   1.000
_cell.length_b   1.000
_cell.length_c   1.000
_cell.angle_alpha   90.00
_cell.angle_beta   90.00
_cell.angle_gamma   90.00
#
_symmetry.space_group_name_H-M   'P 1'
#
loop_
_entity.id
_entity.type
_entity.pdbx_description
1 polymer ?
#
loop_
_entity_poly.entity_id
_entity_poly.type
_entity_poly.pdbx_seq_one_letter_code
_entity_poly.pdbx_strand_id
1 'polypeptide(L)' 'MNSQFHIARNICRRAERRAVSLSKSESVEAINIIYLNRLSDALFVWSRWISHILNDDENLWEPTR' A
#
# COMPACT_ATOMS: atom_id res chain seq x y z
N MET A 1 -14.86 3.26 2.40
CA MET A 1 -14.11 2.62 1.28
C MET A 1 -12.62 2.95 1.33
N ASN A 2 -12.24 4.19 1.62
CA ASN A 2 -10.86 4.60 1.90
C ASN A 2 -10.12 3.68 2.90
N SER A 3 -10.76 3.39 4.04
CA SER A 3 -10.22 2.46 5.05
C SER A 3 -9.88 1.07 4.50
N GLN A 4 -10.68 0.53 3.58
CA GLN A 4 -10.44 -0.78 2.96
C GLN A 4 -9.20 -0.75 2.07
N PHE A 5 -8.97 0.34 1.33
CA PHE A 5 -7.75 0.53 0.55
C PHE A 5 -6.51 0.66 1.44
N HIS A 6 -6.61 1.36 2.59
CA HIS A 6 -5.52 1.40 3.56
C HIS A 6 -5.20 0.02 4.18
N ILE A 7 -6.23 -0.78 4.48
CA ILE A 7 -6.05 -2.17 4.93
C ILE A 7 -5.36 -3.00 3.84
N ALA A 8 -5.83 -2.91 2.59
CA ALA A 8 -5.22 -3.61 1.45
C ALA A 8 -3.75 -3.19 1.26
N ARG A 9 -3.43 -1.89 1.37
CA ARG A 9 -2.04 -1.38 1.31
C ARG A 9 -1.17 -2.01 2.39
N ASN A 10 -1.67 -2.12 3.63
CA ASN A 10 -0.93 -2.74 4.73
C ASN A 10 -0.66 -4.23 4.48
N ILE A 11 -1.64 -4.95 3.91
CA ILE A 11 -1.48 -6.35 3.51
C ILE A 11 -0.45 -6.46 2.38
N CYS A 12 -0.50 -5.59 1.37
CA CYS A 12 0.45 -5.54 0.26
C CYS A 12 1.89 -5.30 0.73
N ARG A 13 2.09 -4.32 1.62
CA ARG A 13 3.41 -4.04 2.24
C ARG A 13 3.91 -5.22 3.09
N ARG A 14 3.00 -5.95 3.75
CA ARG A 14 3.35 -7.17 4.49
C ARG A 14 3.77 -8.30 3.55
N ALA A 15 3.09 -8.47 2.42
CA ALA A 15 3.46 -9.43 1.39
C ALA A 15 4.83 -9.09 0.78
N GLU A 16 5.09 -7.82 0.47
CA GLU A 16 6.39 -7.33 -0.02
C GLU A 16 7.52 -7.68 0.96
N ARG A 17 7.36 -7.39 2.26
CA ARG A 17 8.37 -7.76 3.28
C ARG A 17 8.63 -9.27 3.33
N ARG A 18 7.60 -10.09 3.18
CA ARG A 18 7.74 -11.56 3.11
C ARG A 18 8.47 -11.99 1.85
N ALA A 19 8.15 -11.40 0.69
CA ALA A 19 8.82 -11.68 -0.57
C ALA A 19 10.32 -11.30 -0.52
N VAL A 20 10.65 -10.14 0.05
CA VAL A 20 12.04 -9.71 0.30
C VAL A 20 12.76 -10.63 1.29
N SER A 21 12.06 -11.14 2.30
CA SER A 21 12.63 -12.12 3.22
C SER A 21 12.92 -13.44 2.52
N LEU A 22 11.99 -13.91 1.68
CA LEU A 22 12.12 -15.15 0.92
C LEU A 22 13.23 -15.06 -0.12
N SER A 23 13.39 -13.91 -0.78
CA SER A 23 14.44 -13.69 -1.78
C SER A 23 15.87 -13.78 -1.22
N LYS A 24 16.03 -13.84 0.11
CA LYS A 24 17.33 -14.08 0.77
C LYS A 24 17.71 -15.55 0.83
N SER A 25 16.74 -16.45 0.76
CA SER A 25 16.93 -17.90 0.88
C SER A 25 16.55 -18.67 -0.38
N GLU A 26 15.65 -18.14 -1.20
CA GLU A 26 15.15 -18.78 -2.41
C GLU A 26 15.15 -17.80 -3.59
N SER A 27 15.11 -18.33 -4.82
CA SER A 27 14.97 -17.52 -6.02
C SER A 27 13.58 -16.90 -6.08
N VAL A 28 13.53 -15.57 -6.02
CA VAL A 28 12.31 -14.78 -6.22
C VAL A 28 12.59 -13.80 -7.34
N GLU A 29 11.77 -13.85 -8.39
CA GLU A 29 11.86 -12.90 -9.50
C GLU A 29 11.70 -11.45 -8.99
N ALA A 30 12.66 -10.60 -9.32
CA ALA A 30 12.70 -9.21 -8.84
C ALA A 30 11.44 -8.42 -9.22
N ILE A 31 10.82 -8.76 -10.35
CA ILE A 31 9.57 -8.15 -10.82
C ILE A 31 8.44 -8.30 -9.81
N ASN A 32 8.39 -9.40 -9.04
CA ASN A 32 7.34 -9.61 -8.04
C ASN A 32 7.44 -8.60 -6.88
N ILE A 33 8.67 -8.32 -6.43
CA ILE A 33 8.93 -7.33 -5.37
C ILE A 33 8.63 -5.92 -5.87
N ILE A 34 9.07 -5.60 -7.09
CA ILE A 34 8.78 -4.31 -7.75
C ILE A 34 7.27 -4.11 -7.90
N TYR A 35 6.55 -5.14 -8.33
CA TYR A 35 5.10 -5.10 -8.47
C TYR A 35 4.40 -4.83 -7.14
N LEU A 36 4.74 -5.58 -6.08
CA LEU A 36 4.16 -5.36 -4.74
C LEU A 36 4.43 -3.95 -4.21
N ASN A 37 5.62 -3.41 -4.50
CA ASN A 37 5.98 -2.05 -4.15
C ASN A 37 5.08 -1.02 -4.86
N ARG A 38 4.95 -1.12 -6.20
CA ARG A 38 4.09 -0.23 -7.00
C ARG A 38 2.60 -0.37 -6.68
N LEU A 39 2.13 -1.60 -6.46
CA LEU A 39 0.75 -1.87 -6.08
C LEU A 39 0.40 -1.19 -4.76
N SER A 40 1.31 -1.22 -3.77
CA SER A 40 1.04 -0.56 -2.50
C SER A 40 0.87 0.96 -2.65
N ASP A 41 1.59 1.59 -3.58
CA ASP A 41 1.46 3.02 -3.89
C ASP A 41 0.16 3.31 -4.64
N ALA A 42 -0.21 2.46 -5.61
CA ALA A 42 -1.52 2.55 -6.28
C ALA A 42 -2.69 2.46 -5.28
N LEU A 43 -2.62 1.54 -4.30
CA LEU A 43 -3.63 1.41 -3.25
C LEU A 43 -3.74 2.67 -2.37
N PHE A 44 -2.65 3.40 -2.15
CA PHE A 44 -2.70 4.70 -1.46
C PHE A 44 -3.37 5.75 -2.34
N VAL A 45 -3.00 5.85 -3.62
CA VAL A 45 -3.63 6.81 -4.54
C VAL A 45 -5.13 6.53 -4.69
N TRP A 46 -5.53 5.27 -4.78
CA TRP A 46 -6.94 4.88 -4.84
C TRP A 46 -7.71 5.16 -3.55
N SER A 47 -7.07 5.06 -2.38
CA SER A 47 -7.73 5.44 -1.12
C SER A 47 -8.10 6.93 -1.12
N ARG A 48 -7.20 7.78 -1.63
CA ARG A 48 -7.45 9.23 -1.77
C ARG A 48 -8.47 9.55 -2.85
N TRP A 49 -8.36 8.88 -4.01
CA TRP A 49 -9.28 9.05 -5.12
C TRP A 49 -10.71 8.68 -4.74
N ILE A 50 -10.93 7.59 -3.99
CA ILE A 50 -12.27 7.22 -3.55
C ILE A 50 -12.83 8.19 -2.50
N SER A 51 -11.99 8.69 -1.58
CA SER A 51 -12.41 9.75 -0.65
C SER A 51 -12.84 11.00 -1.41
N HIS A 52 -12.07 11.41 -2.42
CA HIS A 52 -12.41 12.54 -3.26
C HIS A 52 -13.75 12.37 -3.99
N ILE A 53 -14.00 11.21 -4.61
CA ILE A 53 -15.27 10.93 -5.30
C ILE A 53 -16.46 10.92 -4.35
N LEU A 54 -16.27 10.41 -3.14
CA LEU A 54 -17.34 10.33 -2.14
C LEU A 54 -17.50 11.65 -1.36
N ASN A 55 -16.70 12.66 -1.66
CA ASN A 55 -16.64 13.94 -0.95
C ASN A 55 -16.42 13.75 0.57
N ASP A 56 -15.57 12.79 0.91
CA ASP A 56 -15.18 12.41 2.27
C ASP A 56 -13.96 13.25 2.71
N ASP A 57 -14.00 13.83 3.90
CA ASP A 57 -12.92 14.68 4.41
C ASP A 57 -11.68 13.85 4.74
N GLU A 58 -10.54 14.17 4.11
CA GLU A 58 -9.25 13.58 4.46
C GLU A 58 -8.74 14.20 5.78
N ASN A 59 -8.66 13.36 6.83
CA ASN A 59 -7.96 13.75 8.06
C ASN A 59 -6.46 13.82 7.79
N LEU A 60 -5.95 15.03 7.59
CA LEU A 60 -4.52 15.28 7.47
C LEU A 60 -3.86 15.13 8.83
N TRP A 61 -2.69 14.47 8.84
CA TRP A 61 -1.88 14.38 10.05
C TRP A 61 -1.21 15.73 10.33
N GLU A 62 -1.48 16.31 11.50
CA GLU A 62 -0.83 17.52 12.01
C GLU A 62 0.31 17.13 12.98
N PRO A 63 1.60 17.35 12.62
CA PRO A 63 2.75 16.96 13.43
C PRO A 63 2.88 17.65 14.79
N THR A 64 2.25 18.82 14.97
CA THR A 64 2.56 19.77 16.05
C THR A 64 1.29 20.44 16.57
N ARG A 65 0.46 19.66 17.26
CA ARG A 65 -0.59 20.20 18.12
C ARG A 65 -0.46 19.66 19.53
#